data_AF-A0A353BYQ2-F1
#
_entry.id   AF-A0A353BYQ2-F1
#
_cell.length_a   1.000
_cell.length_b   1.000
_cell.length_c   1.000
_cell.angle_alpha   90.00
_cell.angle_beta   90.00
_cell.angle_gamma   90.00
#
_symmetry.space_group_name_H-M   'P 1'
#
loop_
_entity.id
_entity.type
_entity.pdbx_description
1 polymer ?
#
loop_
_entity_poly.entity_id
_entity_poly.type
_entity_poly.pdbx_seq_one_letter_code
_entity_poly.pdbx_strand_id
1 'polypeptide(L)' 'MGLVKILRQRVIDNFIVDFYCAKYKLVLEIDGSVHDLSEVSVRDEEKTKILQEYGLRVIRITNAEVDDDSECSNPR' A
#
# COMPACT_ATOMS: atom_id res chain seq x y z
N MET A 1 14.48 -16.05 -13.39
CA MET A 1 13.84 -15.05 -12.51
C MET A 1 12.39 -15.51 -12.31
N GLY A 2 12.02 -16.02 -11.13
CA GLY A 2 10.70 -16.62 -10.90
C GLY A 2 9.60 -15.58 -10.68
N LEU A 3 8.36 -15.91 -11.05
CA LEU A 3 7.17 -15.09 -10.81
C LEU A 3 7.03 -14.72 -9.33
N VAL A 4 6.74 -13.44 -9.07
CA VAL A 4 6.47 -12.94 -7.72
C VAL A 4 4.97 -12.99 -7.50
N LYS A 5 4.52 -13.76 -6.51
CA LYS A 5 3.10 -13.84 -6.15
C LYS A 5 2.74 -12.67 -5.25
N ILE A 6 1.82 -11.84 -5.72
CA ILE A 6 1.21 -10.76 -4.95
C ILE A 6 -0.21 -11.19 -4.56
N LEU A 7 -0.51 -11.13 -3.27
CA LEU A 7 -1.82 -11.42 -2.71
C LEU A 7 -2.54 -10.08 -2.49
N ARG A 8 -3.78 -9.97 -2.98
CA ARG A 8 -4.61 -8.78 -2.75
C ARG A 8 -5.48 -8.93 -1.51
N GLN A 9 -5.80 -7.81 -0.85
CA GLN A 9 -6.72 -7.71 0.29
C GLN A 9 -6.44 -8.77 1.36
N ARG A 10 -5.18 -8.87 1.78
CA ARG A 10 -4.74 -9.90 2.72
C ARG A 10 -5.04 -9.45 4.14
N VAL A 11 -5.68 -10.31 4.92
CA VAL A 11 -5.76 -10.14 6.37
C VAL A 11 -4.43 -10.59 6.98
N ILE A 12 -3.79 -9.69 7.71
CA ILE A 12 -2.59 -9.94 8.52
C ILE A 12 -2.94 -9.52 9.93
N ASP A 13 -3.08 -10.50 10.81
CA ASP A 13 -3.52 -10.30 12.20
C ASP A 13 -4.87 -9.56 12.24
N ASN A 14 -4.94 -8.39 12.86
CA ASN A 14 -6.15 -7.56 12.92
C ASN A 14 -6.24 -6.49 11.80
N PHE A 15 -5.37 -6.55 10.79
CA PHE A 15 -5.30 -5.55 9.72
C PHE A 15 -5.57 -6.15 8.35
N ILE A 16 -6.26 -5.39 7.50
CA ILE A 16 -6.42 -5.70 6.08
C ILE A 16 -5.42 -4.82 5.32
N VAL A 17 -4.62 -5.44 4.47
CA VAL A 17 -3.64 -4.76 3.62
C VAL A 17 -3.99 -4.96 2.14
N ASP A 18 -3.78 -3.94 1.31
CA ASP A 18 -4.18 -3.98 -0.11
C ASP A 18 -3.39 -5.02 -0.89
N PHE A 19 -2.06 -5.06 -0.70
CA PHE A 19 -1.22 -6.07 -1.31
C PHE A 19 -0.18 -6.63 -0.34
N TYR A 20 0.08 -7.93 -0.47
CA TYR A 20 1.09 -8.64 0.31
C TYR A 20 1.93 -9.57 -0.56
N CYS A 21 3.24 -9.53 -0.36
CA CYS A 21 4.22 -10.39 -1.00
C CYS A 21 5.04 -11.15 0.04
N ALA A 22 4.76 -12.45 0.19
CA ALA A 22 5.45 -13.31 1.15
C ALA A 22 6.96 -13.44 0.85
N LYS A 23 7.34 -13.43 -0.44
CA LYS A 23 8.74 -13.59 -0.88
C LYS A 23 9.65 -12.49 -0.33
N TYR A 24 9.14 -11.27 -0.24
CA TYR A 24 9.91 -10.10 0.21
C TYR A 24 9.47 -9.57 1.56
N LYS A 25 8.54 -10.27 2.23
CA LYS A 25 7.82 -9.81 3.43
C LYS A 25 7.34 -8.36 3.25
N LEU A 26 6.73 -8.08 2.10
CA LEU A 26 6.37 -6.73 1.68
C LEU A 26 4.86 -6.56 1.70
N VAL A 27 4.41 -5.47 2.30
CA VAL A 27 3.04 -4.97 2.29
C VAL A 27 3.03 -3.68 1.48
N LEU A 28 2.09 -3.56 0.55
CA LEU A 28 1.83 -2.34 -0.19
C LEU A 28 0.42 -1.86 0.14
N GLU A 29 0.29 -0.59 0.50
CA GLU A 29 -0.98 0.07 0.74
C GLU A 29 -1.15 1.21 -0.27
N ILE A 30 -2.35 1.34 -0.83
CA ILE A 30 -2.68 2.44 -1.74
C ILE A 30 -3.51 3.44 -0.95
N ASP A 31 -2.93 4.60 -0.70
CA ASP A 31 -3.62 5.70 -0.03
C ASP A 31 -4.51 6.42 -1.04
N GLY A 32 -5.76 5.97 -1.10
CA GLY A 32 -6.83 6.54 -1.91
C GLY A 32 -7.44 7.76 -1.22
N SER A 33 -6.68 8.82 -1.03
CA SER A 33 -7.13 10.19 -0.69
C SER A 33 -8.44 10.27 0.10
N VAL A 34 -8.50 9.72 1.32
CA VAL A 34 -9.53 10.10 2.30
C VAL A 34 -8.86 11.03 3.29
N HIS A 35 -8.92 12.30 2.92
CA HIS A 35 -8.55 13.49 3.67
C HIS A 35 -8.57 13.35 5.20
N ASP A 36 -7.43 13.72 5.80
CA ASP A 36 -7.38 14.73 6.87
C ASP A 36 -8.24 14.49 8.12
N LEU A 37 -8.18 13.28 8.66
CA LEU A 37 -8.57 13.03 10.04
C LEU A 37 -7.32 12.60 10.80
N SER A 38 -6.84 13.43 11.72
CA SER A 38 -5.69 13.16 12.58
C SER A 38 -5.78 11.79 13.29
N GLU A 39 -6.99 11.30 13.55
CA GLU A 39 -7.26 9.95 14.08
C GLU A 39 -6.89 8.82 13.11
N VAL A 40 -7.04 9.02 11.80
CA VAL A 40 -6.65 8.05 10.77
C VAL A 40 -5.12 7.91 10.75
N SER A 41 -4.39 9.03 10.82
CA SER A 41 -2.91 9.03 10.83
C SER A 41 -2.32 8.25 12.00
N VAL A 42 -2.85 8.44 13.22
CA VAL A 42 -2.36 7.74 14.42
C VAL A 42 -2.60 6.23 14.32
N ARG A 43 -3.79 5.83 13.85
CA ARG A 43 -4.12 4.41 13.65
C ARG A 43 -3.25 3.77 12.57
N ASP A 44 -2.90 4.54 11.55
CA ASP A 44 -2.06 4.10 10.45
C ASP A 44 -0.58 3.94 10.84
N GLU A 45 -0.06 4.83 11.68
CA GLU A 45 1.28 4.69 12.27
C GLU A 45 1.37 3.47 13.18
N GLU A 46 0.37 3.26 14.04
CA GLU A 46 0.33 2.09 14.93
C GLU A 46 0.25 0.78 14.13
N LYS A 47 -0.61 0.73 13.11
CA LYS A 47 -0.69 -0.39 12.17
C LYS A 47 0.65 -0.65 11.49
N THR A 48 1.32 0.39 10.99
CA THR A 48 2.63 0.26 10.34
C THR A 48 3.67 -0.30 11.30
N LYS A 49 3.71 0.19 12.54
CA LYS A 49 4.62 -0.27 13.57
C LYS A 49 4.41 -1.75 13.90
N ILE A 50 3.17 -2.18 14.10
CA ILE A 50 2.83 -3.58 14.39
C ILE A 50 3.26 -4.49 13.22
N LEU A 51 2.97 -4.09 11.97
CA LEU A 51 3.38 -4.86 10.79
C LEU A 51 4.92 -4.94 10.68
N GLN A 52 5.64 -3.87 11.04
CA GLN A 52 7.10 -3.86 11.10
C GLN A 52 7.64 -4.77 12.21
N GLU A 53 6.99 -4.86 13.36
CA GLU A 53 7.33 -5.81 14.44
C GLU A 53 7.18 -7.27 13.99
N TYR A 54 6.23 -7.57 13.10
CA TYR A 54 6.14 -8.86 12.42
C TYR A 54 7.24 -9.10 11.36
N GLY A 55 8.16 -8.15 11.18
CA GLY A 55 9.24 -8.20 10.21
C GLY A 55 8.77 -7.97 8.77
N LEU A 56 7.62 -7.29 8.61
CA LEU A 56 7.09 -6.89 7.31
C LEU A 56 7.58 -5.48 6.97
N ARG A 57 7.92 -5.25 5.70
CA ARG A 57 8.14 -3.91 5.16
C ARG A 57 6.81 -3.39 4.65
N VAL A 58 6.42 -2.20 5.08
CA VAL A 58 5.21 -1.52 4.62
C VAL A 58 5.62 -0.36 3.72
N ILE A 59 5.09 -0.33 2.50
CA ILE A 59 5.25 0.78 1.54
C ILE A 59 3.86 1.33 1.27
N ARG A 60 3.73 2.65 1.31
CA ARG A 60 2.50 3.36 0.96
C ARG A 60 2.72 4.14 -0.31
N ILE A 61 1.80 4.00 -1.25
CA ILE A 61 1.75 4.79 -2.48
C ILE A 61 0.53 5.69 -2.38
N THR A 62 0.73 6.99 -2.50
CA THR A 62 -0.38 7.95 -2.52
C THR A 62 -0.93 8.07 -3.94
N ASN A 63 -2.23 8.30 -4.07
CA ASN A 63 -2.87 8.43 -5.39
C ASN A 63 -2.32 9.62 -6.22
N ALA A 64 -1.59 10.55 -5.59
CA ALA A 64 -0.88 11.63 -6.27
C ALA A 64 0.25 11.15 -7.20
N GLU A 65 0.71 9.91 -7.08
CA GLU A 65 1.75 9.32 -7.94
C GLU A 65 1.18 8.47 -9.10
N VAL A 66 -0.15 8.35 -9.22
CA VAL A 66 -0.80 7.44 -10.20
C VAL A 66 -1.22 8.16 -11.51
N ASP A 67 -1.18 9.49 -11.56
CA ASP A 67 -1.74 10.29 -12.68
C ASP A 67 -0.72 10.81 -13.74
N ASP A 68 0.58 10.51 -13.63
CA ASP A 68 1.57 10.99 -14.61
C ASP A 68 1.86 9.98 -15.74
N ASP A 69 0.83 9.45 -16.41
CA ASP A 69 1.01 8.70 -17.68
C ASP A 69 -0.25 8.65 -18.57
N SER A 70 -1.03 9.73 -18.60
CA SER A 70 -2.05 9.93 -19.65
C SER A 70 -1.55 10.89 -20.74
N GLU A 71 -0.32 10.68 -21.21
CA GLU A 71 0.12 11.16 -22.52
C GLU A 71 -0.47 10.25 -23.59
N CYS A 72 -1.78 10.41 -23.84
CA CYS A 72 -2.40 9.91 -25.06
C CYS A 72 -3.00 11.08 -25.85
N SER A 73 -2.10 11.77 -26.56
CA SER A 73 -2.27 12.14 -27.97
C SER A 73 -3.69 12.50 -28.41
N ASN A 74 -4.06 13.78 -28.36
CA ASN A 74 -5.01 14.28 -29.36
C ASN A 74 -4.21 14.91 -30.52
N PRO A 75 -4.21 14.32 -31.72
CA PRO A 75 -3.64 14.94 -32.89
C PRO A 75 -4.60 16.02 -33.42
N ARG A 76 -3.99 17.14 -33.82
CA ARG A 76 -4.52 18.32 -34.53
C ARG A 76 -4.87 19.53 -33.67
#